data_AF-A0A223AXI1-F1
#
_entry.id   AF-A0A223AXI1-F1
#
_cell.length_a   1.000
_cell.length_b   1.000
_cell.length_c   1.000
_cell.angle_alpha   90.00
_cell.angle_beta   90.00
_cell.angle_gamma   90.00
#
_symmetry.space_group_name_H-M   'P 1'
#
loop_
_entity.id
_entity.type
_entity.pdbx_description
1 polymer ?
#
loop_
_entity_poly.entity_id
_entity_poly.type
_entity_poly.pdbx_seq_one_letter_code
_entity_poly.pdbx_strand_id
1 'polypeptide(L)'
;MLITINKKSYDSDDYTGKTDLLLENICCEFLNDDRFNFMDRLEFTFCYMIKIMEYITQNNYNPPYDFNELKNDRDKLELVIEQYKLTKYMVSGGPIAKKDYVKYLEDLEQYEVFSKDKAIMTMIDYKIARFSNEIFEEMGVKIIDRLDNGAVILQDMGLYKN
;
A
#
# COMPACT_ATOMS: atom_id res chain seq x y z
N MET A 1 15.34 22.44 -3.55
CA MET A 1 15.10 22.19 -5.00
C MET A 1 13.63 21.91 -5.18
N LEU A 2 12.94 22.62 -6.08
CA LEU A 2 11.50 22.42 -6.25
C LEU A 2 11.21 21.24 -7.19
N ILE A 3 10.42 20.27 -6.73
CA ILE A 3 9.96 19.11 -7.51
C ILE A 3 8.45 19.23 -7.67
N THR A 4 7.93 19.02 -8.89
CA THR A 4 6.47 19.04 -9.13
C THR A 4 5.98 17.65 -9.54
N ILE A 5 5.00 17.13 -8.81
CA ILE A 5 4.38 15.82 -9.02
C ILE A 5 2.88 16.00 -8.93
N ASN A 6 2.13 15.44 -9.88
CA ASN A 6 0.67 15.55 -9.94
C ASN A 6 0.14 17.00 -9.74
N LYS A 7 0.77 17.97 -10.40
CA LYS A 7 0.45 19.42 -10.31
C LYS A 7 0.68 20.04 -8.93
N LYS A 8 1.26 19.32 -7.97
CA LYS A 8 1.70 19.85 -6.67
C LYS A 8 3.20 20.03 -6.65
N SER A 9 3.66 21.13 -6.07
CA SER A 9 5.08 21.43 -5.93
C SER A 9 5.53 21.19 -4.50
N TYR A 10 6.74 20.67 -4.37
CA TYR A 10 7.38 20.29 -3.11
C TYR A 10 8.78 20.87 -3.08
N ASP A 11 9.18 21.45 -1.95
CA ASP A 11 10.59 21.78 -1.74
C ASP A 11 11.31 20.54 -1.23
N SER A 12 12.37 20.12 -1.90
CA SER A 12 13.21 19.01 -1.44
C SER A 12 13.75 19.23 -0.03
N ASP A 13 13.93 20.50 0.36
CA ASP A 13 14.55 20.86 1.63
C ASP A 13 13.65 20.46 2.82
N ASP A 14 12.32 20.41 2.62
CA ASP A 14 11.33 19.95 3.60
C ASP A 14 11.52 18.48 4.01
N TYR A 15 12.21 17.71 3.16
CA TYR A 15 12.41 16.27 3.29
C TYR A 15 13.84 15.88 3.70
N THR A 16 14.69 16.86 4.03
CA THR A 16 16.05 16.59 4.48
C THR A 16 16.02 15.69 5.71
N GLY A 17 16.57 14.47 5.59
CA GLY A 17 16.56 13.46 6.65
C GLY A 17 15.21 12.75 6.88
N LYS A 18 14.22 12.95 5.99
CA LYS A 18 12.85 12.38 6.07
C LYS A 18 12.49 11.67 4.77
N THR A 19 13.34 10.73 4.36
CA THR A 19 13.23 9.99 3.10
C THR A 19 11.99 9.10 3.03
N ASP A 20 11.54 8.58 4.17
CA ASP A 20 10.30 7.82 4.33
C ASP A 20 9.05 8.69 4.07
N LEU A 21 9.04 9.93 4.58
CA LEU A 21 7.98 10.89 4.34
C LEU A 21 7.95 11.35 2.87
N LEU A 22 9.12 11.50 2.26
CA LEU A 22 9.22 11.80 0.83
C LEU A 22 8.63 10.66 -0.02
N LEU A 23 8.97 9.41 0.30
CA LEU A 23 8.39 8.23 -0.36
C LEU A 23 6.87 8.22 -0.23
N GLU A 24 6.34 8.40 0.99
CA GLU A 24 4.90 8.44 1.24
C GLU A 24 4.21 9.48 0.36
N ASN A 25 4.72 10.71 0.32
CA ASN A 25 4.12 11.78 -0.46
C ASN A 25 4.14 11.47 -1.96
N ILE A 26 5.25 10.99 -2.50
CA ILE A 26 5.35 10.66 -3.94
C ILE A 26 4.36 9.54 -4.31
N CYS A 27 4.34 8.45 -3.53
CA CYS A 27 3.41 7.34 -3.77
C CYS A 27 1.95 7.81 -3.64
N CYS A 28 1.64 8.63 -2.63
CA CYS A 28 0.31 9.21 -2.46
C CYS A 28 -0.11 10.05 -3.68
N GLU A 29 0.78 10.87 -4.24
CA GLU A 29 0.47 11.66 -5.43
C GLU A 29 0.26 10.79 -6.68
N PHE A 30 1.01 9.69 -6.85
CA PHE A 30 0.79 8.75 -7.95
C PHE A 30 -0.56 8.04 -7.83
N LEU A 31 -0.90 7.55 -6.64
CA LEU A 31 -2.18 6.88 -6.38
C LEU A 31 -3.39 7.82 -6.57
N ASN A 32 -3.20 9.13 -6.37
CA ASN A 32 -4.23 10.16 -6.51
C ASN A 32 -4.20 10.90 -7.85
N ASP A 33 -3.46 10.42 -8.86
CA ASP A 33 -3.43 11.03 -10.19
C ASP A 33 -4.68 10.68 -11.00
N ASP A 34 -5.66 11.58 -11.00
CA ASP A 34 -6.98 11.39 -11.60
C ASP A 34 -7.00 11.14 -13.12
N ARG A 35 -5.88 11.34 -13.80
CA ARG A 35 -5.72 11.11 -15.25
C ARG A 35 -5.72 9.63 -15.65
N PHE A 36 -5.39 8.73 -14.72
CA PHE A 36 -5.25 7.28 -14.98
C PHE A 36 -6.27 6.48 -14.17
N ASN A 37 -6.55 5.23 -14.52
CA ASN A 37 -7.37 4.38 -13.65
C ASN A 37 -6.55 3.89 -12.43
N PHE A 38 -7.19 3.41 -11.36
CA PHE A 38 -6.47 3.06 -10.14
C PHE A 38 -5.44 1.94 -10.34
N MET A 39 -5.71 0.94 -11.18
CA MET A 39 -4.76 -0.15 -11.44
C MET A 39 -3.52 0.33 -12.20
N ASP A 40 -3.68 1.24 -13.16
CA ASP A 40 -2.54 1.88 -13.83
C ASP A 40 -1.68 2.65 -12.81
N ARG A 41 -2.32 3.43 -11.92
CA ARG A 41 -1.62 4.19 -10.85
C ARG A 41 -0.89 3.27 -9.89
N LEU A 42 -1.48 2.13 -9.58
CA LEU A 42 -0.93 1.10 -8.71
C LEU A 42 0.31 0.47 -9.33
N GLU A 43 0.27 0.15 -10.64
CA GLU A 43 1.41 -0.33 -11.40
C GLU A 43 2.55 0.71 -11.44
N PHE A 44 2.25 1.97 -11.76
CA PHE A 44 3.27 3.03 -11.75
C PHE A 44 3.94 3.18 -10.38
N THR A 45 3.14 3.10 -9.31
CA THR A 45 3.63 3.17 -7.94
C THR A 45 4.52 1.98 -7.61
N PHE A 46 4.14 0.78 -8.03
CA PHE A 46 4.96 -0.43 -7.90
C PHE A 46 6.30 -0.29 -8.63
N CYS A 47 6.28 0.05 -9.92
CA CYS A 47 7.50 0.23 -10.71
C CYS A 47 8.45 1.27 -10.11
N TYR A 48 7.91 2.38 -9.57
CA TYR A 48 8.70 3.38 -8.86
C TYR A 48 9.42 2.80 -7.64
N MET A 49 8.71 2.03 -6.82
CA MET A 49 9.29 1.38 -5.65
C MET A 49 10.35 0.32 -6.03
N ILE A 50 10.14 -0.42 -7.12
CA ILE A 50 11.16 -1.34 -7.64
C ILE A 50 12.45 -0.59 -7.97
N LYS A 51 12.37 0.56 -8.66
CA LYS A 51 13.55 1.37 -8.99
C LYS A 51 14.30 1.86 -7.76
N ILE A 52 13.59 2.21 -6.69
CA ILE A 52 14.21 2.57 -5.40
C ILE A 52 14.93 1.37 -4.79
N MET A 53 14.28 0.21 -4.77
CA MET A 53 14.89 -1.01 -4.20
C MET A 53 16.11 -1.46 -4.99
N GLU A 54 16.07 -1.41 -6.32
CA GLU A 54 17.23 -1.63 -7.19
C GLU A 54 18.37 -0.67 -6.82
N TYR A 55 18.08 0.62 -6.64
CA TYR A 55 19.08 1.60 -6.22
C TYR A 55 19.71 1.27 -4.85
N ILE A 56 18.88 1.00 -3.84
CA ILE A 56 19.33 0.68 -2.47
C ILE A 56 20.18 -0.59 -2.44
N THR A 57 19.80 -1.60 -3.21
CA THR A 57 20.47 -2.92 -3.24
C THR A 57 21.58 -3.02 -4.28
N GLN A 58 21.89 -1.93 -4.99
CA GLN A 58 22.90 -1.91 -6.06
C GLN A 58 22.59 -2.91 -7.19
N ASN A 59 21.33 -2.94 -7.63
CA ASN A 59 20.75 -3.83 -8.66
C ASN A 59 20.72 -5.32 -8.29
N ASN A 60 20.81 -5.66 -7.01
CA ASN A 60 20.67 -7.05 -6.53
C ASN A 60 19.26 -7.39 -6.03
N TYR A 61 18.31 -6.48 -6.21
CA TYR A 61 16.92 -6.72 -5.84
C TYR A 61 16.20 -7.53 -6.90
N ASN A 62 15.64 -8.67 -6.48
CA ASN A 62 14.69 -9.43 -7.28
C ASN A 62 13.34 -9.42 -6.56
N PRO A 63 12.32 -8.73 -7.10
CA PRO A 63 10.99 -8.73 -6.52
C PRO A 63 10.48 -10.19 -6.46
N PRO A 64 9.84 -10.60 -5.36
CA PRO A 64 9.40 -11.98 -5.19
C PRO A 64 8.26 -12.38 -6.15
N TYR A 65 7.57 -11.40 -6.75
CA TYR A 65 6.46 -11.60 -7.66
C TYR A 65 6.54 -10.65 -8.84
N ASP A 66 6.20 -11.12 -10.04
CA ASP A 66 5.99 -10.27 -11.20
C ASP A 66 4.56 -9.74 -11.21
N PHE A 67 4.41 -8.42 -11.11
CA PHE A 67 3.12 -7.73 -11.12
C PHE A 67 2.29 -8.06 -12.37
N ASN A 68 2.93 -8.29 -13.52
CA ASN A 68 2.26 -8.60 -14.78
C ASN A 68 1.77 -10.05 -14.86
N GLU A 69 2.35 -10.95 -14.07
CA GLU A 69 1.93 -12.35 -14.00
C GLU A 69 0.72 -12.56 -13.07
N LEU A 70 0.44 -11.60 -12.19
CA LEU A 70 -0.73 -11.63 -11.31
C LEU A 70 -2.02 -11.41 -12.12
N LYS A 71 -2.97 -12.34 -11.97
CA LYS A 71 -4.25 -12.32 -12.72
C LYS A 71 -5.34 -11.53 -12.03
N ASN A 72 -5.31 -11.44 -10.70
CA ASN A 72 -6.32 -10.77 -9.92
C ASN A 72 -5.83 -9.38 -9.48
N ASP A 73 -6.70 -8.38 -9.67
CA ASP A 73 -6.54 -7.01 -9.20
C ASP A 73 -6.29 -6.92 -7.68
N ARG A 74 -6.90 -7.82 -6.91
CA ARG A 74 -6.66 -7.89 -5.46
C ARG A 74 -5.23 -8.32 -5.14
N ASP A 75 -4.73 -9.37 -5.78
CA ASP A 75 -3.37 -9.87 -5.56
C ASP A 75 -2.34 -8.80 -5.94
N LYS A 76 -2.60 -8.07 -7.04
CA LYS A 76 -1.80 -6.91 -7.43
C LYS A 76 -1.75 -5.86 -6.34
N LEU A 77 -2.90 -5.50 -5.77
CA LEU A 77 -2.97 -4.53 -4.68
C LEU A 77 -2.24 -4.98 -3.42
N GLU A 78 -2.41 -6.24 -3.03
CA GLU A 78 -1.69 -6.80 -1.88
C GLU A 78 -0.18 -6.80 -2.11
N LEU A 79 0.28 -7.16 -3.31
CA LEU A 79 1.69 -7.07 -3.69
C LEU A 79 2.22 -5.63 -3.54
N VAL A 80 1.49 -4.62 -4.04
CA VAL A 80 1.96 -3.23 -3.95
C VAL A 80 1.98 -2.72 -2.51
N ILE A 81 0.99 -3.10 -1.69
CA ILE A 81 0.98 -2.76 -0.26
C ILE A 81 2.23 -3.33 0.43
N GLU A 82 2.52 -4.62 0.22
CA GLU A 82 3.70 -5.26 0.83
C GLU A 82 5.01 -4.67 0.32
N GLN A 83 5.09 -4.39 -0.98
CA GLN A 83 6.24 -3.70 -1.57
C GLN A 83 6.44 -2.31 -0.97
N TYR A 84 5.36 -1.57 -0.72
CA TYR A 84 5.42 -0.26 -0.09
C TYR A 84 5.96 -0.31 1.33
N LYS A 85 5.46 -1.22 2.16
CA LYS A 85 5.94 -1.41 3.54
C LYS A 85 7.45 -1.68 3.57
N LEU A 86 7.91 -2.59 2.70
CA LEU A 86 9.32 -2.92 2.59
C LEU A 86 10.14 -1.70 2.11
N THR A 87 9.70 -1.04 1.04
CA THR A 87 10.43 0.10 0.48
C THR A 87 10.54 1.24 1.50
N LYS A 88 9.45 1.53 2.24
CA LYS A 88 9.43 2.55 3.29
C LYS A 88 10.38 2.22 4.44
N TYR A 89 10.43 0.96 4.86
CA TYR A 89 11.41 0.49 5.84
C TYR A 89 12.86 0.65 5.36
N MET A 90 13.12 0.35 4.10
CA MET A 90 14.47 0.46 3.54
C MET A 90 14.94 1.90 3.43
N VAL A 91 14.09 2.82 2.95
CA VAL A 91 14.47 4.23 2.79
C VAL A 91 14.62 4.96 4.13
N SER A 92 13.98 4.47 5.22
CA SER A 92 14.16 5.02 6.56
C SER A 92 15.49 4.63 7.22
N GLY A 93 16.31 3.81 6.54
CA GLY A 93 17.59 3.31 7.05
C GLY A 93 17.46 2.04 7.88
N GLY A 94 16.32 1.34 7.81
CA GLY A 94 16.10 0.07 8.48
C GLY A 94 17.08 -1.03 8.01
N PRO A 95 17.78 -1.73 8.92
CA PRO A 95 18.61 -2.87 8.55
C PRO A 95 17.75 -4.06 8.08
N ILE A 96 18.16 -4.79 7.04
CA ILE A 96 17.43 -5.99 6.53
C ILE A 96 17.64 -7.21 7.45
N ALA A 97 17.47 -7.04 8.76
CA ALA A 97 17.39 -8.15 9.69
C ALA A 97 15.92 -8.55 9.84
N LYS A 98 15.61 -9.84 9.66
CA LYS A 98 14.23 -10.36 9.74
C LYS A 98 13.50 -9.91 11.02
N LYS A 99 14.20 -9.87 12.15
CA LYS A 99 13.63 -9.47 13.45
C LYS A 99 13.24 -7.98 13.48
N ASP A 100 14.04 -7.12 12.87
CA ASP A 100 13.82 -5.68 12.89
C ASP A 100 12.70 -5.27 11.92
N TYR A 101 12.60 -5.95 10.77
CA TYR A 101 11.49 -5.75 9.85
C TYR A 101 10.16 -6.23 10.43
N VAL A 102 10.12 -7.39 11.11
CA VAL A 102 8.90 -7.86 11.80
C VAL A 102 8.44 -6.86 12.85
N LYS A 103 9.36 -6.34 13.67
CA LYS A 103 9.04 -5.31 14.65
C LYS A 103 8.51 -4.03 13.98
N TYR A 104 9.11 -3.61 12.87
CA TYR A 104 8.62 -2.47 12.11
C TYR A 104 7.19 -2.69 11.60
N LEU A 105 6.87 -3.89 11.11
CA LEU A 105 5.52 -4.23 10.69
C LEU A 105 4.53 -4.17 11.85
N GLU A 106 4.89 -4.72 13.01
CA GLU A 106 4.06 -4.64 14.23
C GLU A 106 3.80 -3.17 14.63
N ASP A 107 4.82 -2.32 14.58
CA ASP A 107 4.71 -0.89 14.88
C ASP A 107 3.86 -0.15 13.82
N LEU A 108 4.01 -0.51 12.54
CA LEU A 108 3.25 0.08 11.42
C LEU A 108 1.77 -0.33 11.45
N GLU A 109 1.46 -1.56 11.86
CA GLU A 109 0.10 -2.08 11.98
C GLU A 109 -0.65 -1.50 13.20
N GLN A 110 0.03 -0.80 14.10
CA GLN A 110 -0.66 -0.02 15.12
C GLN A 110 -1.53 1.03 14.44
N TYR A 111 -2.85 0.97 14.72
CA TYR A 111 -3.87 1.77 14.04
C TYR A 111 -3.53 3.27 13.95
N GLU A 112 -2.93 3.85 14.98
CA GLU A 112 -2.54 5.26 14.98
C GLU A 112 -1.43 5.57 13.96
N VAL A 113 -0.43 4.70 13.83
CA VAL A 113 0.67 4.88 12.88
C VAL A 113 0.17 4.58 11.47
N PHE A 114 -0.55 3.47 11.32
CA PHE A 114 -1.15 3.03 10.07
C PHE A 114 -2.05 4.10 9.44
N SER A 115 -2.97 4.68 10.22
CA SER A 115 -3.95 5.65 9.73
C SER A 115 -3.36 7.00 9.33
N LYS A 116 -2.11 7.29 9.74
CA LYS A 116 -1.40 8.52 9.37
C LYS A 116 -0.69 8.41 8.03
N ASP A 117 -0.41 7.20 7.55
CA ASP A 117 0.24 6.97 6.25
C ASP A 117 -0.77 7.09 5.10
N LYS A 118 -0.67 8.18 4.34
CA LYS A 118 -1.65 8.51 3.30
C LYS A 118 -1.62 7.55 2.12
N ALA A 119 -0.45 7.01 1.77
CA ALA A 119 -0.32 6.09 0.65
C ALA A 119 -0.92 4.72 1.00
N ILE A 120 -0.64 4.20 2.20
CA ILE A 120 -1.27 2.97 2.70
C ILE A 120 -2.78 3.15 2.79
N MET A 121 -3.25 4.23 3.41
CA MET A 121 -4.68 4.49 3.54
C MET A 121 -5.39 4.53 2.17
N THR A 122 -4.79 5.17 1.17
CA THR A 122 -5.35 5.20 -0.19
C THR A 122 -5.50 3.79 -0.79
N MET A 123 -4.50 2.92 -0.61
CA MET A 123 -4.56 1.53 -1.09
C MET A 123 -5.59 0.69 -0.32
N ILE A 124 -5.72 0.91 0.99
CA ILE A 124 -6.63 0.17 1.87
C ILE A 124 -8.08 0.60 1.65
N ASP A 125 -8.34 1.89 1.48
CA ASP A 125 -9.66 2.41 1.12
C ASP A 125 -10.14 1.80 -0.20
N TYR A 126 -9.25 1.74 -1.20
CA TYR A 126 -9.55 1.05 -2.46
C TYR A 126 -9.82 -0.45 -2.23
N LYS A 127 -9.00 -1.12 -1.41
CA LYS A 127 -9.17 -2.54 -1.08
C LYS A 127 -10.56 -2.82 -0.50
N ILE A 128 -10.98 -2.02 0.49
CA ILE A 128 -12.28 -2.16 1.14
C ILE A 128 -13.41 -1.83 0.16
N ALA A 129 -13.30 -0.73 -0.59
CA ALA A 129 -14.34 -0.32 -1.53
C ALA A 129 -14.58 -1.36 -2.63
N ARG A 130 -13.51 -1.99 -3.13
CA ARG A 130 -13.58 -2.89 -4.30
C ARG A 130 -13.74 -4.36 -3.93
N PHE A 131 -13.10 -4.81 -2.86
CA PHE A 131 -13.00 -6.23 -2.49
C PHE A 131 -13.63 -6.55 -1.13
N SER A 132 -14.42 -5.64 -0.53
CA SER A 132 -15.11 -5.89 0.74
C SER A 132 -15.87 -7.22 0.76
N ASN A 133 -16.61 -7.55 -0.29
CA ASN A 133 -17.35 -8.82 -0.36
C ASN A 133 -16.42 -10.04 -0.21
N GLU A 134 -15.29 -10.06 -0.92
CA GLU A 134 -14.28 -11.13 -0.84
C GLU A 134 -13.65 -11.22 0.55
N ILE A 135 -13.35 -10.07 1.17
CA ILE A 135 -12.80 -9.99 2.53
C ILE A 135 -13.79 -10.57 3.55
N PHE A 136 -15.06 -10.20 3.45
CA PHE A 136 -16.09 -10.75 4.33
C PHE A 136 -16.22 -12.27 4.12
N GLU A 137 -16.24 -12.75 2.87
CA GLU A 137 -16.34 -14.18 2.56
C GLU A 137 -15.16 -14.98 3.15
N GLU A 138 -13.93 -14.45 3.07
CA GLU A 138 -12.76 -15.03 3.73
C GLU A 138 -12.87 -15.06 5.25
N MET A 139 -13.48 -14.03 5.83
CA MET A 139 -13.86 -13.99 7.24
C MET A 139 -15.11 -14.84 7.52
N GLY A 140 -15.50 -15.76 6.63
CA GLY A 140 -16.62 -16.66 6.85
C GLY A 140 -17.98 -15.97 7.03
N VAL A 141 -18.09 -14.71 6.60
CA VAL A 141 -19.32 -13.91 6.68
C VAL A 141 -19.69 -13.40 5.29
N LYS A 142 -20.96 -13.12 5.04
CA LYS A 142 -21.42 -12.61 3.74
C LYS A 142 -22.23 -11.35 3.91
N ILE A 143 -21.98 -10.34 3.07
CA ILE A 143 -22.89 -9.19 2.99
C ILE A 143 -24.19 -9.63 2.33
N ILE A 144 -25.29 -9.59 3.07
CA ILE A 144 -26.63 -9.92 2.55
C ILE A 144 -27.48 -8.68 2.28
N ASP A 145 -27.11 -7.53 2.84
CA ASP A 145 -27.76 -6.26 2.56
C ASP A 145 -26.83 -5.07 2.80
N ARG A 146 -27.07 -3.96 2.10
CA ARG A 146 -26.37 -2.67 2.28
C ARG A 146 -27.41 -1.59 2.54
N LEU A 147 -27.34 -0.97 3.70
CA LEU A 147 -28.26 0.08 4.12
C LEU A 147 -27.87 1.43 3.49
N ASP A 148 -28.86 2.30 3.30
CA ASP A 148 -28.68 3.63 2.66
C ASP A 148 -27.68 4.54 3.38
N ASN A 149 -27.39 4.29 4.65
CA ASN A 149 -26.40 5.02 5.45
C ASN A 149 -24.98 4.45 5.35
N GLY A 150 -24.74 3.48 4.47
CA GLY A 150 -23.44 2.83 4.28
C GLY A 150 -23.15 1.68 5.24
N ALA A 151 -24.05 1.39 6.19
CA ALA A 151 -23.94 0.19 7.02
C ALA A 151 -24.27 -1.07 6.22
N VAL A 152 -23.78 -2.22 6.68
CA VAL A 152 -23.97 -3.52 5.99
C VAL A 152 -24.57 -4.55 6.95
N ILE A 153 -25.48 -5.38 6.45
CA ILE A 153 -25.99 -6.55 7.16
C ILE A 153 -25.14 -7.74 6.75
N LEU A 154 -24.51 -8.37 7.75
CA LEU A 154 -23.65 -9.54 7.57
C LEU A 154 -24.39 -10.80 8.03
N GLN A 155 -24.25 -11.87 7.26
CA GLN A 155 -24.64 -13.22 7.63
C GLN A 155 -23.38 -14.03 7.97
N ASP A 156 -23.32 -14.60 9.16
CA ASP A 156 -22.33 -15.63 9.48
C ASP A 156 -22.62 -16.89 8.65
N MET A 157 -21.62 -17.35 7.90
CA MET A 157 -21.71 -18.55 7.07
C MET A 157 -21.31 -19.83 7.81
N GLY A 158 -20.94 -19.74 9.10
CA GLY A 158 -20.56 -20.90 9.91
C GLY A 158 -19.26 -21.56 9.47
N LEU A 159 -18.42 -20.83 8.73
CA LEU A 159 -17.10 -21.30 8.26
C LEU A 159 -15.99 -21.05 9.28
N TYR A 160 -16.20 -20.15 10.24
CA TYR A 160 -15.33 -20.00 11.40
C TYR A 160 -15.47 -21.24 12.30
N LYS A 161 -14.50 -22.15 12.20
CA LYS A 161 -14.33 -23.25 13.16
C LYS A 161 -13.40 -22.76 14.27
N ASN A 162 -13.92 -22.73 15.50
CA ASN A 162 -13.10 -22.62 16.71
C ASN A 162 -12.09 -23.77 16.80
#